data_AF-A0A2I0JVQ1-F1
#
_entry.id   AF-A0A2I0JVQ1-F1
#
_cell.length_a   1.000
_cell.length_b   1.000
_cell.length_c   1.000
_cell.angle_alpha   90.00
_cell.angle_beta   90.00
_cell.angle_gamma   90.00
#
_symmetry.space_group_name_H-M   'P 1'
#
loop_
_entity.id
_entity.type
_entity.pdbx_description
1 polymer ?
#
loop_
_entity_poly.entity_id
_entity_poly.type
_entity_poly.pdbx_seq_one_letter_code
_entity_poly.pdbx_strand_id
1 'polypeptide(L)'
;MNRLLAPIRFLDDLGPELQGELLGHFGSNPAQDMGSGSAIQGEPFSTGPTPIQPVSSAEPVSSSSSDLVHSQPDQRTNAPPESSMDNIARSKAPRNIRTPNWLNDFVSHTARYFEPPPYSITRSIAFPRYLSFLAVIDSDTKPKTYSEAAKDPRWRHAMANEIRALEDNETWVVQSLPTGKKPIGCKWVFKIKRRADGTVERYKARLVVKGFTQIEGVDFHETFTPVAKLVMVRCLLTMAVAKNWEMHQLDVNNAFLHGDLDEEVYMSLPPGFRSGTIGQVCRLQKSLYGIRQASRNWYSKFATTLINYGFRQSEADHSLFTFS
;
A
#
# COMPACT_ATOMS: atom_id res chain seq x y z
N MET A 1 11.01 37.21 -9.37
CA MET A 1 12.31 36.56 -9.05
C MET A 1 12.05 35.06 -9.07
N ASN A 2 12.18 34.43 -10.24
CA ASN A 2 11.24 33.35 -10.59
C ASN A 2 11.75 31.98 -10.11
N ARG A 3 11.24 31.51 -8.96
CA ARG A 3 11.52 30.17 -8.42
C ARG A 3 10.59 29.14 -9.10
N LEU A 4 11.17 28.20 -9.84
CA LEU A 4 10.44 27.16 -10.57
C LEU A 4 10.51 25.85 -9.77
N LEU A 5 9.35 25.29 -9.41
CA LEU A 5 9.27 24.13 -8.53
C LEU A 5 8.48 23.01 -9.21
N ALA A 6 9.13 21.87 -9.40
CA ALA A 6 8.44 20.58 -9.34
C ALA A 6 8.44 20.13 -7.86
N PRO A 7 7.77 19.04 -7.46
CA PRO A 7 7.27 18.86 -6.10
C PRO A 7 8.33 18.45 -5.05
N ILE A 8 9.43 19.21 -4.94
CA ILE A 8 10.21 19.36 -3.70
C ILE A 8 10.74 20.80 -3.53
N ARG A 9 10.17 21.52 -2.56
CA ARG A 9 10.92 22.39 -1.62
C ARG A 9 9.99 22.85 -0.49
N PHE A 10 10.35 22.48 0.73
CA PHE A 10 10.44 23.30 1.96
C PHE A 10 11.48 22.55 2.84
N LEU A 11 12.32 23.19 3.64
CA LEU A 11 11.92 23.85 4.89
C LEU A 11 12.86 24.98 5.39
N ASP A 12 14.00 25.25 4.73
CA ASP A 12 15.10 26.01 5.34
C ASP A 12 15.01 27.55 5.29
N ASP A 13 14.00 28.12 4.61
CA ASP A 13 13.75 29.58 4.53
C ASP A 13 12.71 30.08 5.59
N LEU A 14 12.21 29.21 6.49
CA LEU A 14 11.16 29.55 7.47
C LEU A 14 11.55 29.21 8.91
N GLY A 15 11.29 30.16 9.83
CA GLY A 15 11.62 30.04 11.26
C GLY A 15 10.86 28.92 12.00
N PRO A 16 11.35 28.50 13.18
CA PRO A 16 10.89 27.29 13.87
C PRO A 16 9.41 27.28 14.27
N GLU A 17 8.75 28.44 14.44
CA GLU A 17 7.31 28.51 14.71
C GLU A 17 6.47 28.00 13.51
N LEU A 18 6.85 28.37 12.28
CA LEU A 18 6.11 28.02 11.05
C LEU A 18 6.26 26.54 10.66
N GLN A 19 7.29 25.85 11.16
CA GLN A 19 7.39 24.39 11.04
C GLN A 19 6.29 23.68 11.84
N GLY A 20 5.81 24.30 12.93
CA GLY A 20 4.68 23.81 13.71
C GLY A 20 3.35 23.93 12.97
N GLU A 21 3.06 25.08 12.36
CA GLU A 21 1.76 25.33 11.70
C GLU A 21 1.56 24.47 10.43
N LEU A 22 2.61 24.27 9.64
CA LEU A 22 2.53 23.49 8.40
C LEU A 22 2.35 21.98 8.67
N LEU A 23 2.92 21.47 9.76
CA LEU A 23 2.62 20.12 10.28
C LEU A 23 1.26 20.07 10.97
N GLY A 24 0.86 21.13 11.68
CA GLY A 24 -0.45 21.29 12.30
C GLY A 24 -1.60 21.21 11.29
N HIS A 25 -1.44 21.75 10.09
CA HIS A 25 -2.43 21.61 9.00
C HIS A 25 -2.56 20.17 8.45
N PHE A 26 -1.63 19.27 8.77
CA PHE A 26 -1.77 17.82 8.53
C PHE A 26 -2.21 17.05 9.78
N GLY A 27 -2.44 17.71 10.93
CA GLY A 27 -2.67 17.05 12.22
C GLY A 27 -3.21 17.94 13.34
N SER A 28 -4.24 18.76 13.09
CA SER A 28 -5.05 19.47 14.10
C SER A 28 -6.34 20.01 13.48
N ASN A 29 -7.44 20.00 14.24
CA ASN A 29 -8.73 20.58 13.86
C ASN A 29 -9.22 21.44 15.06
N PRO A 30 -9.59 22.74 14.88
CA PRO A 30 -9.67 23.66 16.02
C PRO A 30 -11.02 23.68 16.74
N ALA A 31 -11.03 23.17 17.98
CA ALA A 31 -12.06 23.38 19.00
C ALA A 31 -11.49 23.01 20.38
N GLN A 32 -11.70 23.74 21.48
CA GLN A 32 -12.35 25.04 21.74
C GLN A 32 -11.65 25.69 22.96
N ASP A 33 -11.64 27.02 23.05
CA ASP A 33 -11.35 27.75 24.29
C ASP A 33 -12.67 28.19 24.96
N MET A 34 -12.77 28.02 26.28
CA MET A 34 -13.75 28.64 27.19
C MET A 34 -13.39 28.29 28.65
N GLY A 35 -13.38 29.28 29.52
CA GLY A 35 -12.74 29.17 30.84
C GLY A 35 -13.56 28.62 32.01
N SER A 36 -12.83 28.14 33.02
CA SER A 36 -13.09 28.25 34.48
C SER A 36 -14.43 27.79 35.10
N GLY A 37 -14.37 26.88 36.10
CA GLY A 37 -15.46 26.77 37.09
C GLY A 37 -15.47 25.58 38.06
N SER A 38 -14.82 25.73 39.23
CA SER A 38 -15.07 25.07 40.54
C SER A 38 -15.25 23.53 40.66
N ALA A 39 -15.17 23.01 41.90
CA ALA A 39 -15.24 21.57 42.21
C ALA A 39 -16.35 21.22 43.23
N ILE A 40 -16.98 20.04 43.06
CA ILE A 40 -17.77 19.30 44.07
C ILE A 40 -17.52 17.78 43.88
N GLN A 41 -17.67 16.98 44.93
CA GLN A 41 -17.41 15.54 45.00
C GLN A 41 -18.64 14.68 44.60
N GLY A 42 -18.44 13.44 44.11
CA GLY A 42 -19.52 12.46 43.92
C GLY A 42 -19.15 11.17 43.16
N GLU A 43 -18.85 10.09 43.89
CA GLU A 43 -18.65 8.70 43.40
C GLU A 43 -20.01 7.95 43.24
N PRO A 44 -20.06 6.72 42.70
CA PRO A 44 -19.40 6.19 41.48
C PRO A 44 -20.37 5.33 40.61
N PHE A 45 -20.07 5.08 39.32
CA PHE A 45 -20.75 4.00 38.57
C PHE A 45 -19.94 3.36 37.42
N SER A 46 -20.18 2.05 37.27
CA SER A 46 -19.89 1.17 36.12
C SER A 46 -18.42 0.90 35.71
N THR A 47 -18.00 -0.35 35.91
CA THR A 47 -16.72 -0.91 35.46
C THR A 47 -16.66 -1.13 33.95
N GLY A 48 -15.64 -0.57 33.27
CA GLY A 48 -15.31 -0.94 31.89
C GLY A 48 -14.62 -2.32 31.79
N PRO A 49 -14.77 -3.07 30.69
CA PRO A 49 -14.21 -4.42 30.54
C PRO A 49 -12.72 -4.43 30.11
N THR A 50 -11.89 -5.11 30.90
CA THR A 50 -10.45 -5.33 30.67
C THR A 50 -10.19 -6.40 29.57
N PRO A 51 -9.08 -6.36 28.80
CA PRO A 51 -8.85 -7.25 27.66
C PRO A 51 -8.60 -8.72 28.02
N ILE A 52 -9.06 -9.66 27.18
CA ILE A 52 -8.92 -11.12 27.37
C ILE A 52 -7.99 -11.73 26.29
N GLN A 53 -7.10 -12.63 26.70
CA GLN A 53 -6.15 -13.35 25.83
C GLN A 53 -6.74 -14.68 25.26
N PRO A 54 -6.18 -15.22 24.16
CA PRO A 54 -6.72 -16.43 23.52
C PRO A 54 -6.25 -17.75 24.17
N VAL A 55 -7.12 -18.75 24.15
CA VAL A 55 -6.86 -20.15 24.54
C VAL A 55 -6.93 -21.05 23.27
N SER A 56 -6.37 -22.26 23.33
CA SER A 56 -6.11 -23.16 22.19
C SER A 56 -6.85 -24.50 22.26
N SER A 57 -6.96 -25.17 21.10
CA SER A 57 -7.31 -26.60 20.90
C SER A 57 -8.83 -26.93 21.02
N ALA A 58 -9.40 -27.93 20.34
CA ALA A 58 -8.87 -28.97 19.44
C ALA A 58 -9.89 -29.39 18.34
N GLU A 59 -9.48 -30.31 17.46
CA GLU A 59 -10.27 -31.06 16.44
C GLU A 59 -10.25 -32.58 16.78
N PRO A 60 -10.79 -33.51 15.96
CA PRO A 60 -12.14 -33.63 15.37
C PRO A 60 -12.78 -35.03 15.65
N VAL A 61 -13.96 -35.32 15.08
CA VAL A 61 -14.52 -36.70 14.98
C VAL A 61 -15.17 -36.91 13.60
N SER A 62 -15.13 -38.13 13.07
CA SER A 62 -15.68 -38.53 11.76
C SER A 62 -16.36 -39.92 11.81
N SER A 63 -17.23 -40.22 10.83
CA SER A 63 -17.88 -41.55 10.69
C SER A 63 -18.34 -41.83 9.25
N SER A 64 -18.08 -43.05 8.75
CA SER A 64 -18.57 -43.65 7.48
C SER A 64 -19.85 -44.49 7.73
N SER A 65 -20.47 -45.32 6.85
CA SER A 65 -20.17 -46.03 5.57
C SER A 65 -21.49 -46.19 4.74
N SER A 66 -21.56 -46.37 3.40
CA SER A 66 -21.36 -47.59 2.53
C SER A 66 -22.31 -48.77 2.85
N ASP A 67 -22.91 -49.61 1.96
CA ASP A 67 -22.78 -50.08 0.53
C ASP A 67 -24.15 -50.74 0.09
N LEU A 68 -24.55 -51.25 -1.11
CA LEU A 68 -24.20 -51.31 -2.58
C LEU A 68 -25.56 -51.64 -3.35
N VAL A 69 -25.82 -52.42 -4.43
CA VAL A 69 -25.15 -53.37 -5.38
C VAL A 69 -26.06 -53.67 -6.63
N HIS A 70 -25.54 -54.31 -7.71
CA HIS A 70 -26.22 -54.97 -8.89
C HIS A 70 -26.90 -54.08 -9.98
N SER A 71 -26.87 -54.39 -11.31
CA SER A 71 -26.05 -55.35 -12.10
C SER A 71 -26.01 -55.06 -13.63
N GLN A 72 -25.19 -55.83 -14.36
CA GLN A 72 -24.82 -55.75 -15.80
C GLN A 72 -25.61 -56.77 -16.70
N PRO A 73 -25.33 -57.05 -18.01
CA PRO A 73 -24.21 -56.64 -18.90
C PRO A 73 -24.56 -56.28 -20.38
N ASP A 74 -23.54 -55.92 -21.19
CA ASP A 74 -23.22 -56.70 -22.42
C ASP A 74 -21.75 -56.50 -22.87
N GLN A 75 -21.28 -57.28 -23.86
CA GLN A 75 -19.87 -57.46 -24.27
C GLN A 75 -19.56 -56.66 -25.59
N ARG A 76 -18.36 -56.49 -26.22
CA ARG A 76 -16.96 -57.04 -26.28
C ARG A 76 -16.02 -55.89 -26.77
N THR A 77 -14.68 -55.85 -26.87
CA THR A 77 -13.40 -56.52 -26.46
C THR A 77 -12.25 -55.55 -26.90
N ASN A 78 -10.93 -55.68 -26.70
CA ASN A 78 -10.02 -56.71 -26.17
C ASN A 78 -8.73 -56.06 -25.58
N ALA A 79 -7.73 -56.86 -25.13
CA ALA A 79 -6.42 -56.42 -24.61
C ALA A 79 -5.36 -57.56 -24.77
N PRO A 80 -4.10 -57.47 -24.28
CA PRO A 80 -3.34 -56.35 -23.68
C PRO A 80 -2.14 -56.01 -24.63
N PRO A 81 -0.82 -55.86 -24.26
CA PRO A 81 -0.06 -55.87 -22.99
C PRO A 81 0.28 -54.47 -22.44
N GLU A 82 1.16 -54.40 -21.42
CA GLU A 82 1.68 -53.19 -20.77
C GLU A 82 3.13 -52.86 -21.21
N SER A 83 3.57 -51.60 -21.03
CA SER A 83 5.00 -51.27 -20.88
C SER A 83 5.22 -50.07 -19.95
N SER A 84 6.40 -50.03 -19.34
CA SER A 84 6.77 -49.18 -18.20
C SER A 84 6.99 -47.70 -18.52
N MET A 85 6.72 -46.85 -17.51
CA MET A 85 7.43 -45.61 -17.15
C MET A 85 8.09 -44.78 -18.27
N ASP A 86 7.57 -43.56 -18.52
CA ASP A 86 8.39 -42.35 -18.29
C ASP A 86 7.57 -41.04 -18.31
N ASN A 87 7.66 -40.25 -17.23
CA ASN A 87 7.01 -38.93 -17.14
C ASN A 87 7.95 -37.83 -17.67
N ILE A 88 8.21 -37.83 -18.97
CA ILE A 88 9.04 -36.80 -19.62
C ILE A 88 8.34 -35.42 -19.50
N ALA A 89 8.97 -34.52 -18.77
CA ALA A 89 8.50 -33.14 -18.63
C ALA A 89 8.45 -32.44 -20.00
N ARG A 90 7.26 -32.07 -20.46
CA ARG A 90 7.07 -31.33 -21.73
C ARG A 90 7.70 -29.94 -21.66
N SER A 91 8.96 -29.85 -22.09
CA SER A 91 9.62 -28.59 -22.40
C SER A 91 8.77 -27.79 -23.39
N LYS A 92 8.38 -26.57 -23.01
CA LYS A 92 7.67 -25.66 -23.92
C LYS A 92 8.69 -25.05 -24.88
N ALA A 93 8.53 -25.31 -26.17
CA ALA A 93 9.39 -24.75 -27.22
C ALA A 93 9.53 -23.21 -27.08
N PRO A 94 10.72 -22.65 -27.35
CA PRO A 94 10.95 -21.22 -27.23
C PRO A 94 10.03 -20.45 -28.16
N ARG A 95 9.23 -19.53 -27.60
CA ARG A 95 8.39 -18.63 -28.40
C ARG A 95 9.29 -17.64 -29.13
N ASN A 96 9.14 -17.55 -30.46
CA ASN A 96 9.79 -16.52 -31.26
C ASN A 96 9.28 -15.13 -30.83
N ILE A 97 10.10 -14.38 -30.08
CA ILE A 97 9.80 -13.01 -29.68
C ILE A 97 10.10 -12.10 -30.87
N ARG A 98 9.06 -11.67 -31.59
CA ARG A 98 9.17 -10.53 -32.51
C ARG A 98 9.22 -9.25 -31.68
N THR A 99 10.16 -8.36 -32.00
CA THR A 99 10.21 -7.01 -31.44
C THR A 99 8.96 -6.22 -31.83
N PRO A 100 8.35 -5.42 -30.93
CA PRO A 100 7.24 -4.55 -31.31
C PRO A 100 7.68 -3.44 -32.26
N ASN A 101 6.87 -3.12 -33.27
CA ASN A 101 7.22 -2.10 -34.28
C ASN A 101 7.53 -0.71 -33.67
N TRP A 102 6.89 -0.34 -32.56
CA TRP A 102 7.12 0.94 -31.86
C TRP A 102 8.55 1.09 -31.31
N LEU A 103 9.33 0.01 -31.25
CA LEU A 103 10.73 0.07 -30.85
C LEU A 103 11.62 0.69 -31.95
N ASN A 104 11.15 0.73 -33.21
CA ASN A 104 11.88 1.34 -34.33
C ASN A 104 11.90 2.87 -34.23
N ASP A 105 10.89 3.48 -33.63
CA ASP A 105 10.76 4.93 -33.45
C ASP A 105 11.64 5.46 -32.30
N PHE A 106 12.16 4.56 -31.46
CA PHE A 106 13.09 4.90 -30.38
C PHE A 106 14.52 5.11 -30.90
N VAL A 107 14.80 6.34 -31.35
CA VAL A 107 16.17 6.84 -31.56
C VAL A 107 16.89 6.95 -30.22
N SER A 108 17.34 5.82 -29.68
CA SER A 108 18.26 5.81 -28.56
C SER A 108 19.64 6.24 -29.07
N HIS A 109 20.10 7.42 -28.64
CA HIS A 109 21.53 7.75 -28.65
C HIS A 109 22.25 6.91 -27.60
N THR A 110 22.30 5.60 -27.84
CA THR A 110 23.12 4.65 -27.09
C THR A 110 24.56 4.96 -27.44
N ALA A 111 25.18 5.82 -26.62
CA ALA A 111 26.61 6.10 -26.68
C ALA A 111 27.36 4.77 -26.62
N ARG A 112 28.03 4.41 -27.72
CA ARG A 112 28.86 3.21 -27.81
C ARG A 112 30.15 3.41 -27.03
N TYR A 113 30.04 3.40 -25.70
CA TYR A 113 31.20 3.26 -24.83
C TYR A 113 31.89 1.94 -25.17
N PHE A 114 33.13 2.01 -25.66
CA PHE A 114 33.95 0.82 -25.95
C PHE A 114 34.48 0.13 -24.68
N GLU A 115 34.39 0.81 -23.54
CA GLU A 115 34.56 0.23 -22.21
C GLU A 115 33.22 0.23 -21.46
N PRO A 116 32.95 -0.71 -20.53
CA PRO A 116 31.78 -0.62 -19.68
C PRO A 116 31.83 0.68 -18.85
N PRO A 117 30.75 1.48 -18.79
CA PRO A 117 30.77 2.73 -18.02
C PRO A 117 31.11 2.45 -16.55
N PRO A 118 31.82 3.36 -15.85
CA PRO A 118 32.35 3.09 -14.50
C PRO A 118 31.26 2.79 -13.46
N TYR A 119 30.02 3.20 -13.74
CA TYR A 119 28.80 2.93 -12.96
C TYR A 119 27.93 1.80 -13.54
N SER A 120 28.47 0.93 -14.41
CA SER A 120 27.73 -0.17 -15.02
C SER A 120 27.04 -1.04 -13.98
N ILE A 121 25.71 -1.18 -14.09
CA ILE A 121 24.86 -1.86 -13.11
C ILE A 121 25.31 -3.32 -12.92
N THR A 122 25.86 -3.95 -13.96
CA THR A 122 26.43 -5.30 -13.92
C THR A 122 27.53 -5.46 -12.86
N ARG A 123 28.27 -4.39 -12.52
CA ARG A 123 29.30 -4.41 -11.48
C ARG A 123 28.71 -4.44 -10.06
N SER A 124 27.48 -3.98 -9.83
CA SER A 124 26.86 -4.04 -8.49
C SER A 124 26.42 -5.46 -8.12
N ILE A 125 26.01 -6.25 -9.11
CA ILE A 125 25.59 -7.66 -8.94
C ILE A 125 26.76 -8.56 -8.49
N ALA A 126 28.00 -8.15 -8.76
CA ALA A 126 29.21 -8.93 -8.49
C ALA A 126 29.74 -8.83 -7.05
N PHE A 127 29.16 -8.00 -6.17
CA PHE A 127 29.64 -7.88 -4.79
C PHE A 127 29.08 -9.00 -3.89
N PRO A 128 29.93 -9.77 -3.18
CA PRO A 128 29.46 -10.84 -2.28
C PRO A 128 28.45 -10.37 -1.23
N ARG A 129 28.60 -9.14 -0.70
CA ARG A 129 27.65 -8.53 0.24
C ARG A 129 26.24 -8.35 -0.34
N TYR A 130 26.14 -8.04 -1.64
CA TYR A 130 24.86 -7.88 -2.32
C TYR A 130 24.19 -9.25 -2.55
N LEU A 131 24.97 -10.25 -2.96
CA LEU A 131 24.46 -11.63 -3.12
C LEU A 131 24.01 -12.23 -1.78
N SER A 132 24.75 -12.03 -0.68
CA SER A 132 24.31 -12.45 0.66
C SER A 132 23.05 -11.70 1.13
N PHE A 133 22.93 -10.40 0.83
CA PHE A 133 21.73 -9.62 1.15
C PHE A 133 20.49 -10.12 0.37
N LEU A 134 20.65 -10.48 -0.91
CA LEU A 134 19.58 -11.09 -1.70
C LEU A 134 19.17 -12.47 -1.14
N ALA A 135 20.13 -13.34 -0.80
CA ALA A 135 19.83 -14.65 -0.20
C ALA A 135 19.09 -14.52 1.15
N VAL A 136 19.48 -13.54 1.98
CA VAL A 136 18.81 -13.23 3.24
C VAL A 136 17.37 -12.72 3.03
N ILE A 137 17.09 -11.97 1.95
CA ILE A 137 15.73 -11.55 1.60
C ILE A 137 14.89 -12.69 1.02
N ASP A 138 15.46 -13.57 0.20
CA ASP A 138 14.72 -14.68 -0.40
C ASP A 138 14.32 -15.74 0.67
N SER A 139 15.16 -15.90 1.69
CA SER A 139 14.87 -16.71 2.88
C SER A 139 13.85 -16.09 3.88
N ASP A 140 13.32 -14.88 3.65
CA ASP A 140 12.34 -14.25 4.56
C ASP A 140 10.97 -14.96 4.55
N THR A 141 10.77 -15.87 5.50
CA THR A 141 9.52 -16.59 5.79
C THR A 141 8.44 -15.67 6.41
N LYS A 142 7.94 -14.74 5.59
CA LYS A 142 6.80 -13.87 5.93
C LYS A 142 5.46 -14.64 5.93
N PRO A 143 4.54 -14.35 6.86
CA PRO A 143 3.22 -14.94 6.89
C PRO A 143 2.40 -14.51 5.66
N LYS A 144 1.55 -15.42 5.18
CA LYS A 144 0.62 -15.21 4.07
C LYS A 144 -0.79 -14.88 4.57
N THR A 145 -1.15 -15.34 5.76
CA THR A 145 -2.47 -15.11 6.39
C THR A 145 -2.36 -14.36 7.72
N TYR A 146 -3.48 -13.76 8.15
CA TYR A 146 -3.61 -13.22 9.51
C TYR A 146 -3.37 -14.30 10.58
N SER A 147 -3.90 -15.51 10.38
CA SER A 147 -3.82 -16.61 11.35
C SER A 147 -2.41 -17.15 11.57
N GLU A 148 -1.51 -16.98 10.60
CA GLU A 148 -0.06 -17.18 10.79
C GLU A 148 0.55 -15.99 11.55
N ALA A 149 0.31 -14.76 11.08
CA ALA A 149 0.88 -13.54 11.64
C ALA A 149 0.52 -13.31 13.11
N ALA A 150 -0.72 -13.63 13.52
CA ALA A 150 -1.20 -13.47 14.88
C ALA A 150 -0.46 -14.32 15.92
N LYS A 151 0.24 -15.39 15.50
CA LYS A 151 1.05 -16.24 16.39
C LYS A 151 2.36 -15.56 16.83
N ASP A 152 2.90 -14.65 16.02
CA ASP A 152 4.16 -13.95 16.30
C ASP A 152 3.89 -12.60 17.01
N PRO A 153 4.52 -12.32 18.17
CA PRO A 153 4.37 -11.01 18.82
C PRO A 153 4.84 -9.83 17.96
N ARG A 154 5.83 -10.03 17.07
CA ARG A 154 6.41 -8.99 16.22
C ARG A 154 5.45 -8.57 15.12
N TRP A 155 4.76 -9.53 14.51
CA TRP A 155 3.70 -9.24 13.54
C TRP A 155 2.43 -8.70 14.20
N ARG A 156 2.06 -9.17 15.40
CA ARG A 156 0.97 -8.57 16.20
C ARG A 156 1.23 -7.09 16.50
N HIS A 157 2.43 -6.74 16.97
CA HIS A 157 2.82 -5.36 17.22
C HIS A 157 2.80 -4.50 15.93
N ALA A 158 3.30 -5.05 14.82
CA ALA A 158 3.25 -4.37 13.52
C ALA A 158 1.81 -4.13 13.01
N MET A 159 0.88 -5.05 13.24
CA MET A 159 -0.55 -4.87 12.92
C MET A 159 -1.20 -3.84 13.84
N ALA A 160 -0.94 -3.89 15.15
CA ALA A 160 -1.49 -2.93 16.12
C ALA A 160 -1.05 -1.49 15.84
N ASN A 161 0.21 -1.28 15.44
CA ASN A 161 0.70 0.06 15.07
C ASN A 161 0.11 0.57 13.75
N GLU A 162 -0.22 -0.31 12.78
CA GLU A 162 -0.93 0.09 11.56
C GLU A 162 -2.40 0.42 11.87
N ILE A 163 -3.10 -0.36 12.72
CA ILE A 163 -4.47 -0.03 13.17
C ILE A 163 -4.49 1.33 13.88
N ARG A 164 -3.60 1.56 14.86
CA ARG A 164 -3.53 2.85 15.55
C ARG A 164 -3.29 3.99 14.57
N ALA A 165 -2.32 3.87 13.67
CA ALA A 165 -2.05 4.89 12.66
C ALA A 165 -3.20 5.13 11.66
N LEU A 166 -4.18 4.23 11.57
CA LEU A 166 -5.41 4.41 10.78
C LEU A 166 -6.54 5.05 11.61
N GLU A 167 -6.61 4.74 12.90
CA GLU A 167 -7.51 5.35 13.88
C GLU A 167 -7.11 6.81 14.19
N ASP A 168 -5.82 7.07 14.43
CA ASP A 168 -5.20 8.40 14.60
C ASP A 168 -5.45 9.32 13.37
N ASN A 169 -5.60 8.71 12.18
CA ASN A 169 -5.93 9.41 10.94
C ASN A 169 -7.44 9.49 10.66
N GLU A 170 -8.32 9.02 11.55
CA GLU A 170 -9.78 8.98 11.35
C GLU A 170 -10.19 8.24 10.05
N THR A 171 -9.40 7.24 9.62
CA THR A 171 -9.50 6.65 8.27
C THR A 171 -10.87 6.01 8.00
N TRP A 172 -11.57 5.57 9.05
CA TRP A 172 -12.92 5.03 8.97
C TRP A 172 -13.76 5.33 10.21
N VAL A 173 -15.07 5.21 10.06
CA VAL A 173 -16.03 5.07 11.16
C VAL A 173 -16.59 3.65 11.14
N VAL A 174 -16.68 3.00 12.29
CA VAL A 174 -17.29 1.66 12.42
C VAL A 174 -18.79 1.81 12.62
N GLN A 175 -19.58 1.29 11.69
CA GLN A 175 -21.05 1.39 11.69
C GLN A 175 -21.69 0.09 11.19
N SER A 176 -23.01 -0.03 11.30
CA SER A 176 -23.76 -1.07 10.57
C SER A 176 -23.70 -0.81 9.06
N LEU A 177 -23.71 -1.90 8.28
CA LEU A 177 -23.82 -1.83 6.82
C LEU A 177 -25.24 -1.36 6.42
N PRO A 178 -25.40 -0.29 5.63
CA PRO A 178 -26.72 0.13 5.15
C PRO A 178 -27.37 -0.88 4.20
N THR A 179 -28.70 -0.95 4.22
CA THR A 179 -29.50 -1.79 3.33
C THR A 179 -29.13 -1.58 1.85
N GLY A 180 -28.84 -2.67 1.13
CA GLY A 180 -28.49 -2.63 -0.29
C GLY A 180 -27.00 -2.36 -0.62
N LYS A 181 -26.20 -1.85 0.33
CA LYS A 181 -24.75 -1.71 0.16
C LYS A 181 -24.04 -3.05 0.31
N LYS A 182 -22.80 -3.14 -0.22
CA LYS A 182 -21.92 -4.31 -0.07
C LYS A 182 -20.53 -3.86 0.38
N PRO A 183 -19.92 -4.46 1.42
CA PRO A 183 -18.60 -4.07 1.89
C PRO A 183 -17.50 -4.76 1.09
N ILE A 184 -16.46 -4.00 0.75
CA ILE A 184 -15.27 -4.49 0.06
C ILE A 184 -14.35 -5.19 1.06
N GLY A 185 -13.93 -6.41 0.73
CA GLY A 185 -13.00 -7.15 1.60
C GLY A 185 -11.63 -6.47 1.68
N CYS A 186 -10.97 -6.59 2.82
CA CYS A 186 -9.58 -6.17 3.03
C CYS A 186 -8.65 -7.39 3.21
N LYS A 187 -7.34 -7.14 3.28
CA LYS A 187 -6.32 -8.11 3.70
C LYS A 187 -5.12 -7.42 4.36
N TRP A 188 -4.40 -8.19 5.16
CA TRP A 188 -3.07 -7.80 5.63
C TRP A 188 -2.00 -8.08 4.56
N VAL A 189 -0.98 -7.23 4.50
CA VAL A 189 0.22 -7.40 3.68
C VAL A 189 1.46 -7.23 4.55
N PHE A 190 2.31 -8.25 4.59
CA PHE A 190 3.46 -8.31 5.50
C PHE A 190 4.79 -8.17 4.74
N LYS A 191 5.68 -7.32 5.26
CA LYS A 191 7.06 -7.16 4.76
C LYS A 191 8.04 -6.96 5.91
N ILE A 192 9.11 -7.75 5.91
CA ILE A 192 10.27 -7.50 6.76
C ILE A 192 11.08 -6.36 6.10
N LYS A 193 11.52 -5.41 6.91
CA LYS A 193 12.46 -4.35 6.53
C LYS A 193 13.82 -4.72 7.10
N ARG A 194 14.87 -4.60 6.29
CA ARG A 194 16.26 -4.93 6.65
C ARG A 194 17.16 -3.74 6.37
N ARG A 195 18.19 -3.56 7.22
CA ARG A 195 19.25 -2.55 7.07
C ARG A 195 20.25 -3.00 6.00
N ALA A 196 21.17 -2.11 5.62
CA ALA A 196 22.20 -2.40 4.61
C ALA A 196 23.21 -3.50 5.01
N ASP A 197 23.32 -3.80 6.31
CA ASP A 197 24.07 -4.92 6.87
C ASP A 197 23.30 -6.27 6.82
N GLY A 198 22.04 -6.25 6.37
CA GLY A 198 21.14 -7.41 6.32
C GLY A 198 20.35 -7.69 7.60
N THR A 199 20.63 -7.02 8.73
CA THR A 199 19.87 -7.16 9.98
C THR A 199 18.43 -6.66 9.82
N VAL A 200 17.51 -7.15 10.65
CA VAL A 200 16.11 -6.69 10.62
C VAL A 200 16.00 -5.30 11.22
N GLU A 201 15.56 -4.33 10.39
CA GLU A 201 15.21 -2.97 10.81
C GLU A 201 13.90 -3.01 11.60
N ARG A 202 12.86 -3.62 11.03
CA ARG A 202 11.51 -3.76 11.63
C ARG A 202 10.63 -4.73 10.85
N TYR A 203 9.54 -5.12 11.50
CA TYR A 203 8.40 -5.79 10.88
C TYR A 203 7.39 -4.73 10.44
N LYS A 204 6.94 -4.75 9.18
CA LYS A 204 5.85 -3.88 8.70
C LYS A 204 4.67 -4.70 8.19
N ALA A 205 3.55 -4.59 8.87
CA ALA A 205 2.24 -4.92 8.32
C ALA A 205 1.70 -3.71 7.54
N ARG A 206 0.73 -3.96 6.65
CA ARG A 206 -0.18 -2.95 6.12
C ARG A 206 -1.58 -3.52 5.98
N LEU A 207 -2.60 -2.72 6.23
CA LEU A 207 -3.98 -3.06 5.86
C LEU A 207 -4.24 -2.57 4.43
N VAL A 208 -4.78 -3.44 3.57
CA VAL A 208 -4.97 -3.17 2.15
C VAL A 208 -6.37 -3.60 1.71
N VAL A 209 -7.12 -2.68 1.10
CA VAL A 209 -8.43 -2.94 0.49
C VAL A 209 -8.26 -3.78 -0.77
N LYS A 210 -9.18 -4.71 -1.04
CA LYS A 210 -9.22 -5.47 -2.29
C LYS A 210 -9.84 -4.65 -3.44
N GLY A 211 -9.38 -3.42 -3.70
CA GLY A 211 -10.00 -2.52 -4.69
C GLY A 211 -10.00 -3.01 -6.15
N PHE A 212 -9.35 -4.15 -6.45
CA PHE A 212 -9.61 -4.89 -7.68
C PHE A 212 -11.06 -5.38 -7.80
N THR A 213 -11.83 -5.47 -6.70
CA THR A 213 -13.27 -5.76 -6.67
C THR A 213 -14.15 -4.52 -6.61
N GLN A 214 -13.60 -3.30 -6.71
CA GLN A 214 -14.40 -2.08 -6.84
C GLN A 214 -15.05 -2.00 -8.23
N ILE A 215 -16.28 -1.48 -8.27
CA ILE A 215 -17.09 -1.27 -9.46
C ILE A 215 -17.14 0.23 -9.79
N GLU A 216 -16.89 0.54 -11.07
CA GLU A 216 -16.92 1.90 -11.62
C GLU A 216 -18.36 2.44 -11.66
N GLY A 217 -18.56 3.70 -11.26
CA GLY A 217 -19.89 4.30 -11.08
C GLY A 217 -20.64 3.80 -9.84
N VAL A 218 -19.96 3.07 -8.93
CA VAL A 218 -20.52 2.62 -7.64
C VAL A 218 -19.56 2.90 -6.49
N ASP A 219 -18.33 2.39 -6.57
CA ASP A 219 -17.30 2.53 -5.51
C ASP A 219 -16.22 3.59 -5.84
N PHE A 220 -16.23 4.11 -7.07
CA PHE A 220 -15.40 5.20 -7.57
C PHE A 220 -15.97 5.77 -8.87
N HIS A 221 -15.68 7.03 -9.18
CA HIS A 221 -16.04 7.65 -10.46
C HIS A 221 -14.82 8.01 -11.33
N GLU A 222 -13.70 8.40 -10.71
CA GLU A 222 -12.48 8.76 -11.42
C GLU A 222 -11.26 8.21 -10.69
N THR A 223 -10.26 7.75 -11.46
CA THR A 223 -9.00 7.21 -10.91
C THR A 223 -7.75 7.91 -11.46
N PHE A 224 -7.95 8.87 -12.36
CA PHE A 224 -6.86 9.56 -13.02
C PHE A 224 -6.08 10.44 -12.03
N THR A 225 -4.76 10.39 -12.13
CA THR A 225 -3.83 11.29 -11.45
C THR A 225 -2.80 11.75 -12.48
N PRO A 226 -2.41 13.03 -12.49
CA PRO A 226 -1.21 13.46 -13.18
C PRO A 226 0.03 12.69 -12.69
N VAL A 227 0.99 12.54 -13.60
CA VAL A 227 2.29 11.91 -13.35
C VAL A 227 3.35 12.80 -13.98
N ALA A 228 4.34 13.20 -13.19
CA ALA A 228 5.36 14.15 -13.63
C ALA A 228 6.11 13.64 -14.87
N LYS A 229 6.07 14.42 -15.95
CA LYS A 229 6.72 14.06 -17.22
C LYS A 229 8.23 14.07 -17.02
N LEU A 230 8.93 13.00 -17.42
CA LEU A 230 10.39 12.90 -17.29
C LEU A 230 11.14 14.05 -18.00
N VAL A 231 10.52 14.64 -19.04
CA VAL A 231 11.01 15.87 -19.70
C VAL A 231 11.04 17.04 -18.70
N MET A 232 9.96 17.27 -17.94
CA MET A 232 9.88 18.36 -16.96
C MET A 232 10.85 18.17 -15.80
N VAL A 233 11.04 16.92 -15.33
CA VAL A 233 12.06 16.58 -14.32
C VAL A 233 13.46 16.91 -14.84
N ARG A 234 13.78 16.57 -16.10
CA ARG A 234 15.06 16.93 -16.74
C ARG A 234 15.22 18.44 -16.88
N CYS A 235 14.19 19.15 -17.33
CA CYS A 235 14.21 20.61 -17.44
C CYS A 235 14.44 21.30 -16.08
N LEU A 236 13.82 20.81 -14.99
CA LEU A 236 14.07 21.31 -13.64
C LEU A 236 15.53 21.11 -13.23
N LEU A 237 16.08 19.91 -13.43
CA LEU A 237 17.47 19.60 -13.10
C LEU A 237 18.46 20.47 -13.90
N THR A 238 18.23 20.64 -15.20
CA THR A 238 19.04 21.53 -16.05
C THR A 238 18.94 22.98 -15.60
N MET A 239 17.75 23.47 -15.25
CA MET A 239 17.55 24.81 -14.69
C MET A 239 18.26 24.99 -13.35
N ALA A 240 18.19 24.00 -12.46
CA ALA A 240 18.86 24.04 -11.17
C ALA A 240 20.38 24.13 -11.32
N VAL A 241 20.99 23.30 -12.16
CA VAL A 241 22.43 23.37 -12.46
C VAL A 241 22.79 24.72 -13.11
N ALA A 242 22.05 25.16 -14.13
CA ALA A 242 22.32 26.40 -14.85
C ALA A 242 22.06 27.69 -14.04
N LYS A 243 21.43 27.59 -12.87
CA LYS A 243 21.19 28.69 -11.93
C LYS A 243 21.86 28.49 -10.56
N ASN A 244 22.65 27.42 -10.41
CA ASN A 244 23.22 26.98 -9.13
C ASN A 244 22.19 26.94 -7.99
N TRP A 245 20.99 26.42 -8.27
CA TRP A 245 19.94 26.21 -7.26
C TRP A 245 20.21 24.92 -6.49
N GLU A 246 20.21 25.03 -5.17
CA GLU A 246 20.10 23.88 -4.28
C GLU A 246 18.71 23.22 -4.44
N MET A 247 18.71 21.88 -4.52
CA MET A 247 17.51 21.05 -4.67
C MET A 247 17.42 20.08 -3.50
N HIS A 248 16.23 19.98 -2.93
CA HIS A 248 15.92 19.12 -1.78
C HIS A 248 15.21 17.83 -2.24
N GLN A 249 15.09 16.83 -1.37
CA GLN A 249 14.15 15.71 -1.59
C GLN A 249 13.23 15.47 -0.39
N LEU A 250 11.93 15.32 -0.65
CA LEU A 250 10.89 14.99 0.32
C LEU A 250 10.17 13.69 -0.10
N ASP A 251 9.85 12.84 0.87
CA ASP A 251 8.98 11.66 0.71
C ASP A 251 7.90 11.71 1.80
N VAL A 252 6.62 11.71 1.41
CA VAL A 252 5.50 11.86 2.36
C VAL A 252 5.13 10.49 2.92
N ASN A 253 5.51 10.26 4.18
CA ASN A 253 5.15 9.03 4.89
C ASN A 253 3.64 8.77 4.82
N ASN A 254 3.27 7.58 4.35
CA ASN A 254 1.88 7.12 4.22
C ASN A 254 0.95 7.99 3.32
N ALA A 255 1.48 8.87 2.45
CA ALA A 255 0.77 9.76 1.51
C ALA A 255 -0.72 9.47 1.23
N PHE A 256 -1.05 8.28 0.72
CA PHE A 256 -2.44 7.89 0.40
C PHE A 256 -3.43 8.02 1.57
N LEU A 257 -3.02 7.83 2.83
CA LEU A 257 -3.88 7.96 4.00
C LEU A 257 -4.32 9.41 4.28
N HIS A 258 -3.64 10.40 3.70
CA HIS A 258 -3.98 11.82 3.82
C HIS A 258 -4.91 12.30 2.70
N GLY A 259 -5.15 11.49 1.66
CA GLY A 259 -6.12 11.81 0.62
C GLY A 259 -7.54 11.54 1.10
N ASP A 260 -8.37 12.58 1.19
CA ASP A 260 -9.78 12.45 1.59
C ASP A 260 -10.55 11.52 0.61
N LEU A 261 -11.71 10.99 1.02
CA LEU A 261 -12.48 10.07 0.19
C LEU A 261 -13.93 10.53 0.07
N ASP A 262 -14.26 11.12 -1.08
CA ASP A 262 -15.60 11.64 -1.39
C ASP A 262 -16.63 10.52 -1.62
N GLU A 263 -16.19 9.34 -2.06
CA GLU A 263 -17.08 8.22 -2.41
C GLU A 263 -17.46 7.36 -1.19
N GLU A 264 -18.72 6.90 -1.15
CA GLU A 264 -19.31 6.18 -0.02
C GLU A 264 -18.86 4.70 0.06
N VAL A 265 -17.57 4.48 0.31
CA VAL A 265 -16.92 3.17 0.31
C VAL A 265 -17.03 2.47 1.66
N TYR A 266 -17.58 1.25 1.67
CA TYR A 266 -17.59 0.36 2.83
C TYR A 266 -16.52 -0.73 2.71
N MET A 267 -15.83 -0.99 3.82
CA MET A 267 -14.82 -2.04 3.94
C MET A 267 -15.22 -3.04 5.05
N SER A 268 -15.02 -4.34 4.80
CA SER A 268 -15.15 -5.37 5.84
C SER A 268 -14.15 -5.13 6.98
N LEU A 269 -14.55 -5.41 8.23
CA LEU A 269 -13.65 -5.25 9.38
C LEU A 269 -12.31 -6.02 9.16
N PRO A 270 -11.16 -5.45 9.56
CA PRO A 270 -9.87 -6.10 9.42
C PRO A 270 -9.81 -7.49 10.08
N PRO A 271 -9.18 -8.50 9.48
CA PRO A 271 -8.94 -9.77 10.16
C PRO A 271 -8.21 -9.55 11.49
N GLY A 272 -8.80 -10.00 12.59
CA GLY A 272 -8.34 -9.76 13.97
C GLY A 272 -9.05 -8.61 14.70
N PHE A 273 -9.61 -7.64 13.98
CA PHE A 273 -10.39 -6.54 14.54
C PHE A 273 -11.82 -7.01 14.83
N ARG A 274 -12.15 -7.19 16.11
CA ARG A 274 -13.51 -7.55 16.55
C ARG A 274 -14.25 -6.28 16.95
N SER A 275 -15.46 -6.10 16.43
CA SER A 275 -16.43 -5.16 16.99
C SER A 275 -17.54 -5.93 17.71
N GLY A 276 -18.24 -5.27 18.63
CA GLY A 276 -19.17 -5.92 19.57
C GLY A 276 -20.47 -6.43 18.93
N THR A 277 -20.82 -5.94 17.73
CA THR A 277 -22.10 -6.22 17.07
C THR A 277 -21.90 -6.89 15.71
N ILE A 278 -22.76 -7.86 15.40
CA ILE A 278 -22.75 -8.58 14.13
C ILE A 278 -23.14 -7.61 13.00
N GLY A 279 -22.48 -7.72 11.84
CA GLY A 279 -22.80 -6.91 10.64
C GLY A 279 -22.18 -5.51 10.60
N GLN A 280 -21.28 -5.18 11.54
CA GLN A 280 -20.51 -3.93 11.50
C GLN A 280 -19.43 -3.94 10.40
N VAL A 281 -19.18 -2.76 9.83
CA VAL A 281 -18.26 -2.48 8.73
C VAL A 281 -17.56 -1.13 8.96
N CYS A 282 -16.42 -0.92 8.32
CA CYS A 282 -15.74 0.38 8.26
C CYS A 282 -16.31 1.20 7.10
N ARG A 283 -16.99 2.33 7.35
CA ARG A 283 -17.19 3.36 6.30
C ARG A 283 -15.91 4.18 6.23
N LEU A 284 -15.22 4.13 5.10
CA LEU A 284 -13.98 4.89 4.91
C LEU A 284 -14.29 6.40 4.85
N GLN A 285 -13.44 7.21 5.47
CA GLN A 285 -13.45 8.69 5.37
C GLN A 285 -12.24 9.20 4.58
N LYS A 286 -11.13 8.46 4.61
CA LYS A 286 -9.90 8.75 3.88
C LYS A 286 -9.47 7.54 3.07
N SER A 287 -8.62 7.80 2.08
CA SER A 287 -8.19 6.82 1.10
C SER A 287 -7.26 5.79 1.72
N LEU A 288 -7.56 4.50 1.53
CA LEU A 288 -6.78 3.40 2.09
C LEU A 288 -5.99 2.67 1.00
N TYR A 289 -4.85 2.07 1.37
CA TYR A 289 -4.02 1.31 0.44
C TYR A 289 -4.85 0.31 -0.37
N GLY A 290 -4.74 0.36 -1.69
CA GLY A 290 -5.37 -0.61 -2.58
C GLY A 290 -6.79 -0.27 -3.05
N ILE A 291 -7.39 0.86 -2.65
CA ILE A 291 -8.52 1.43 -3.40
C ILE A 291 -8.02 2.05 -4.72
N ARG A 292 -8.85 2.04 -5.76
CA ARG A 292 -8.49 2.47 -7.12
C ARG A 292 -8.18 3.97 -7.23
N GLN A 293 -8.93 4.80 -6.51
CA GLN A 293 -8.81 6.26 -6.53
C GLN A 293 -7.71 6.82 -5.60
N ALA A 294 -6.98 5.98 -4.85
CA ALA A 294 -6.05 6.42 -3.80
C ALA A 294 -5.00 7.46 -4.27
N SER A 295 -4.46 7.28 -5.48
CA SER A 295 -3.46 8.18 -6.04
C SER A 295 -4.06 9.54 -6.45
N ARG A 296 -5.26 9.53 -7.03
CA ARG A 296 -6.04 10.73 -7.38
C ARG A 296 -6.35 11.55 -6.13
N ASN A 297 -6.82 10.89 -5.08
CA ASN A 297 -7.27 11.54 -3.87
C ASN A 297 -6.11 12.15 -3.06
N TRP A 298 -4.96 11.46 -3.01
CA TRP A 298 -3.71 12.05 -2.52
C TRP A 298 -3.28 13.26 -3.37
N TYR A 299 -3.27 13.13 -4.70
CA TYR A 299 -2.91 14.24 -5.58
C TYR A 299 -3.85 15.45 -5.42
N SER A 300 -5.16 15.23 -5.27
CA SER A 300 -6.17 16.27 -5.02
C SER A 300 -5.87 17.02 -3.72
N LYS A 301 -5.61 16.29 -2.62
CA LYS A 301 -5.19 16.86 -1.34
C LYS A 301 -3.93 17.70 -1.49
N PHE A 302 -2.88 17.12 -2.06
CA PHE A 302 -1.56 17.74 -2.25
C PHE A 302 -1.64 19.02 -3.10
N ALA A 303 -2.33 18.95 -4.25
CA ALA A 303 -2.54 20.09 -5.13
C ALA A 303 -3.31 21.22 -4.43
N THR A 304 -4.38 20.89 -3.73
CA THR A 304 -5.18 21.85 -2.95
C THR A 304 -4.36 22.50 -1.84
N THR A 305 -3.57 21.73 -1.08
CA THR A 305 -2.69 22.29 -0.04
C THR A 305 -1.64 23.24 -0.62
N LEU A 306 -0.99 22.89 -1.74
CA LEU A 306 -0.03 23.79 -2.40
C LEU A 306 -0.70 25.06 -2.92
N ILE A 307 -1.87 24.95 -3.57
CA ILE A 307 -2.60 26.11 -4.10
C ILE A 307 -3.05 27.04 -2.97
N ASN A 308 -3.56 26.49 -1.86
CA ASN A 308 -3.93 27.27 -0.67
C ASN A 308 -2.73 27.96 -0.01
N TYR A 309 -1.52 27.38 -0.11
CA TYR A 309 -0.26 28.01 0.31
C TYR A 309 0.19 29.13 -0.66
N GLY A 310 -0.42 29.26 -1.84
CA GLY A 310 -0.11 30.29 -2.83
C GLY A 310 0.67 29.81 -4.06
N PHE A 311 0.88 28.50 -4.22
CA PHE A 311 1.46 27.96 -5.45
C PHE A 311 0.48 28.03 -6.63
N ARG A 312 1.04 28.11 -7.85
CA ARG A 312 0.29 28.06 -9.10
C ARG A 312 0.63 26.78 -9.85
N GLN A 313 -0.38 25.96 -10.15
CA GLN A 313 -0.20 24.79 -11.01
C GLN A 313 0.16 25.22 -12.44
N SER A 314 0.99 24.43 -13.12
CA SER A 314 1.35 24.67 -14.52
C SER A 314 0.45 23.90 -15.49
N GLU A 315 -0.02 24.58 -16.53
CA GLU A 315 -0.74 23.97 -17.65
C GLU A 315 0.16 23.06 -18.51
N ALA A 316 1.49 23.27 -18.48
CA ALA A 316 2.44 22.43 -19.22
C ALA A 316 2.60 21.03 -18.61
N ASP A 317 2.42 20.89 -17.30
CA ASP A 317 2.37 19.64 -16.54
C ASP A 317 1.71 19.90 -15.19
N HIS A 318 0.52 19.34 -14.96
CA HIS A 318 -0.24 19.52 -13.71
C HIS A 318 0.51 19.00 -12.46
N SER A 319 1.60 18.24 -12.65
CA SER A 319 2.50 17.81 -11.57
C SER A 319 3.53 18.88 -11.16
N LEU A 320 3.60 20.01 -11.88
CA LEU A 320 4.49 21.15 -11.65
C LEU A 320 3.69 22.30 -10.99
N PHE A 321 4.24 22.87 -9.91
CA PHE A 321 3.60 23.91 -9.12
C PHE A 321 4.62 25.00 -8.80
N THR A 322 4.50 26.19 -9.38
CA THR A 322 5.46 27.28 -9.18
C THR A 322 5.02 28.23 -8.06
N PHE A 323 5.98 28.94 -7.47
CA PHE A 323 5.73 29.97 -6.46
C PHE A 323 6.42 31.27 -6.91
N SER A 324 5.70 32.40 -6.86
CA SER A 324 6.01 33.62 -7.64
C SER A 324 6.07 34.88 -6.80
#